data_AF-A0A9X3PUM2-F1
#
_entry.id   AF-A0A9X3PUM2-F1
#
_cell.length_a   1.000
_cell.length_b   1.000
_cell.length_c   1.000
_cell.angle_alpha   90.00
_cell.angle_beta   90.00
_cell.angle_gamma   90.00
#
_symmetry.space_group_name_H-M   'P 1'
#
loop_
_entity.id
_entity.type
_entity.pdbx_description
1 polymer ?
#
loop_
_entity_poly.entity_id
_entity_poly.type
_entity_poly.pdbx_seq_one_letter_code
_entity_poly.pdbx_strand_id
1 'polypeptide(L)'
;MDPPTGASSRRSLQGVISAGMFAAIMWGICSLALGQVLGEEAEMERLYLRAEEAIANEDPEGAAMTAGRAALMASQLANSREDHAEAQMFRGASRLFRAQEYAYRALALFERAGGQPPASSGVCQSTRLAEQHIRHSLKLLAGGGLDVLNQHRRQQAQRFHSDAADWVLTINGLNEDFECR
;
A
#
# COMPACT_ATOMS: atom_id res chain seq x y z
N MET A 1 35.97 80.52 9.07
CA MET A 1 34.67 80.56 9.78
C MET A 1 33.81 79.45 9.18
N ASP A 2 33.39 78.52 10.05
CA ASP A 2 32.81 77.16 9.81
C ASP A 2 31.59 77.13 8.86
N PRO A 3 30.98 75.96 8.45
CA PRO A 3 31.11 74.54 8.90
C PRO A 3 30.99 73.52 7.71
N PRO A 4 30.48 72.26 7.84
CA PRO A 4 30.57 71.24 8.88
C PRO A 4 31.18 69.90 8.40
N THR A 5 31.72 69.17 9.38
CA THR A 5 31.92 67.72 9.42
C THR A 5 30.59 66.95 9.52
N GLY A 6 30.54 65.75 8.92
CA GLY A 6 29.61 64.68 9.32
C GLY A 6 28.76 64.08 8.21
N ALA A 7 29.34 63.20 7.38
CA ALA A 7 28.58 62.27 6.54
C ALA A 7 28.74 60.84 7.07
N SER A 8 27.65 60.36 7.68
CA SER A 8 27.41 58.98 8.08
C SER A 8 27.52 58.03 6.88
N SER A 9 28.51 57.13 6.88
CA SER A 9 28.59 56.02 5.94
C SER A 9 28.02 54.74 6.58
N ARG A 10 26.71 54.57 6.47
CA ARG A 10 26.01 53.28 6.69
C ARG A 10 25.58 52.70 5.35
N ARG A 11 26.45 51.93 4.69
CA ARG A 11 26.15 50.96 3.61
C ARG A 11 27.33 49.97 3.62
N SER A 12 27.22 48.65 3.56
CA SER A 12 26.16 47.74 3.16
C SER A 12 26.57 46.36 3.70
N LEU A 13 25.74 45.76 4.56
CA LEU A 13 25.95 44.41 5.12
C LEU A 13 24.71 43.53 4.88
N GLN A 14 23.96 43.81 3.82
CA GLN A 14 22.68 43.13 3.51
C GLN A 14 22.76 42.18 2.31
N GLY A 15 23.93 41.97 1.70
CA GLY A 15 24.04 41.26 0.41
C GLY A 15 24.25 39.74 0.47
N VAL A 16 24.55 39.13 1.61
CA VAL A 16 25.10 37.74 1.63
C VAL A 16 24.15 36.70 2.26
N ILE A 17 23.13 37.12 3.00
CA ILE A 17 22.28 36.18 3.76
C ILE A 17 21.19 35.53 2.88
N SER A 18 20.82 36.14 1.75
CA SER A 18 19.71 35.66 0.92
C SER A 18 20.05 34.46 0.03
N ALA A 19 21.30 34.19 -0.32
CA ALA A 19 21.62 33.07 -1.23
C ALA A 19 21.76 31.71 -0.52
N GLY A 20 22.30 31.69 0.72
CA GLY A 20 22.55 30.45 1.45
C GLY A 20 21.28 29.79 2.02
N MET A 21 20.28 30.60 2.37
CA MET A 21 19.06 30.11 3.03
C MET A 21 18.11 29.39 2.04
N PHE A 22 18.04 29.82 0.77
CA PHE A 22 17.22 29.13 -0.24
C PHE A 22 17.83 27.80 -0.69
N ALA A 23 19.16 27.71 -0.77
CA ALA A 23 19.85 26.46 -1.09
C ALA A 23 19.66 25.38 0.00
N ALA A 24 19.69 25.79 1.28
CA ALA A 24 19.47 24.89 2.42
C ALA A 24 18.00 24.41 2.51
N ILE A 25 17.03 25.27 2.20
CA ILE A 25 15.60 24.91 2.19
C ILE A 25 15.30 23.90 1.06
N MET A 26 15.88 24.07 -0.13
CA MET A 26 15.68 23.14 -1.25
C MET A 26 16.32 21.76 -1.02
N TRP A 27 17.44 21.68 -0.29
CA TRP A 27 18.08 20.40 0.04
C TRP A 27 17.27 19.60 1.09
N GLY A 28 16.59 20.28 2.02
CA GLY A 28 15.76 19.62 3.04
C GLY A 28 14.49 18.96 2.48
N ILE A 29 13.89 19.55 1.44
CA ILE A 29 12.59 19.10 0.90
C ILE A 29 12.71 17.78 0.13
N CYS A 30 13.79 17.57 -0.63
CA CYS A 30 13.99 16.31 -1.37
C CYS A 30 14.18 15.09 -0.45
N SER A 31 14.84 15.26 0.70
CA SER A 31 15.08 14.16 1.66
C SER A 31 13.81 13.70 2.36
N LEU A 32 12.86 14.62 2.60
CA LEU A 32 11.58 14.31 3.23
C LEU A 32 10.69 13.45 2.31
N ALA A 33 10.63 13.78 1.01
CA ALA A 33 9.79 13.06 0.06
C ALA A 33 10.22 11.59 -0.14
N LEU A 34 11.53 11.34 -0.25
CA LEU A 34 12.07 9.98 -0.38
C LEU A 34 11.88 9.15 0.90
N GLY A 35 12.02 9.77 2.07
CA GLY A 35 11.79 9.12 3.36
C GLY A 35 10.33 8.70 3.58
N GLN A 36 9.38 9.52 3.14
CA GLN A 36 7.94 9.21 3.24
C GLN A 36 7.56 7.99 2.39
N VAL A 37 8.03 7.93 1.14
CA VAL A 37 7.71 6.83 0.22
C VAL A 37 8.29 5.49 0.66
N LEU A 38 9.53 5.47 1.17
CA LEU A 38 10.14 4.25 1.73
C LEU A 38 9.41 3.80 3.00
N GLY A 39 8.94 4.76 3.81
CA GLY A 39 8.16 4.47 5.01
C GLY A 39 6.78 3.85 4.72
N GLU A 40 6.08 4.35 3.70
CA GLU A 40 4.77 3.82 3.28
C GLU A 40 4.86 2.37 2.78
N GLU A 41 5.90 2.06 2.01
CA GLU A 41 6.12 0.70 1.51
C GLU A 41 6.46 -0.29 2.63
N ALA A 42 7.34 0.10 3.56
CA ALA A 42 7.66 -0.71 4.72
C ALA A 42 6.44 -0.91 5.65
N GLU A 43 5.61 0.12 5.83
CA GLU A 43 4.38 0.00 6.61
C GLU A 43 3.36 -0.91 5.93
N MET A 44 3.24 -0.88 4.59
CA MET A 44 2.41 -1.82 3.85
C MET A 44 2.84 -3.27 4.11
N GLU A 45 4.14 -3.57 3.99
CA GLU A 45 4.67 -4.92 4.25
C GLU A 45 4.46 -5.34 5.71
N ARG A 46 4.67 -4.42 6.66
CA ARG A 46 4.38 -4.66 8.08
C ARG A 46 2.90 -4.99 8.32
N LEU A 47 1.98 -4.29 7.67
CA LEU A 47 0.54 -4.54 7.79
C LEU A 47 0.15 -5.89 7.21
N TYR A 48 0.76 -6.28 6.08
CA TYR A 48 0.57 -7.61 5.50
C TYR A 48 1.04 -8.71 6.47
N LEU A 49 2.27 -8.62 6.99
CA LEU A 49 2.79 -9.59 7.95
C LEU A 49 1.94 -9.68 9.22
N ARG A 50 1.39 -8.55 9.69
CA ARG A 50 0.45 -8.53 10.81
C ARG A 50 -0.88 -9.21 10.53
N ALA A 51 -1.34 -9.18 9.28
CA ALA A 51 -2.55 -9.91 8.89
C ALA A 51 -2.30 -11.42 8.92
N GLU A 52 -1.15 -11.85 8.42
CA GLU A 52 -0.69 -13.25 8.47
C GLU A 52 -0.48 -13.72 9.92
N GLU A 53 0.08 -12.88 10.78
CA GLU A 53 0.22 -13.17 12.21
C GLU A 53 -1.16 -13.26 12.91
N ALA A 54 -2.10 -12.37 12.58
CA ALA A 54 -3.44 -12.40 13.15
C ALA A 54 -4.19 -13.69 12.78
N ILE A 55 -4.15 -14.11 11.51
CA ILE A 55 -4.80 -15.36 11.11
C ILE A 55 -4.10 -16.58 11.73
N ALA A 56 -2.77 -16.57 11.88
CA ALA A 56 -2.05 -17.62 12.56
C ALA A 56 -2.42 -17.74 14.06
N ASN A 57 -2.92 -16.66 14.65
CA ASN A 57 -3.44 -16.62 16.02
C ASN A 57 -4.97 -16.81 16.09
N GLU A 58 -5.58 -17.36 15.03
CA GLU A 58 -7.03 -17.62 14.96
C GLU A 58 -7.89 -16.34 15.12
N ASP A 59 -7.37 -15.19 14.70
CA ASP A 59 -8.08 -13.91 14.69
C ASP A 59 -8.38 -13.44 13.25
N PRO A 60 -9.39 -14.00 12.58
CA PRO A 60 -9.75 -13.60 11.22
C PRO A 60 -10.32 -12.18 11.14
N GLU A 61 -10.87 -11.63 12.23
CA GLU A 61 -11.37 -10.25 12.25
C GLU A 61 -10.21 -9.25 12.28
N GLY A 62 -9.20 -9.51 13.13
CA GLY A 62 -7.94 -8.76 13.15
C GLY A 62 -7.17 -8.87 11.83
N ALA A 63 -7.13 -10.07 11.24
CA ALA A 63 -6.52 -10.30 9.92
C ALA A 63 -7.23 -9.50 8.82
N ALA A 64 -8.57 -9.50 8.81
CA ALA A 64 -9.34 -8.72 7.84
C ALA A 64 -9.07 -7.22 7.97
N MET A 65 -9.06 -6.67 9.19
CA MET A 65 -8.80 -5.24 9.42
C MET A 65 -7.39 -4.82 8.97
N THR A 66 -6.38 -5.63 9.29
CA THR A 66 -4.98 -5.34 8.96
C THR A 66 -4.71 -5.50 7.45
N ALA A 67 -5.24 -6.54 6.81
CA ALA A 67 -5.19 -6.69 5.35
C ALA A 67 -5.89 -5.53 4.63
N GLY A 68 -7.04 -5.07 5.13
CA GLY A 68 -7.73 -3.90 4.58
C GLY A 68 -6.90 -2.62 4.67
N ARG A 69 -6.13 -2.43 5.75
CA ARG A 69 -5.19 -1.31 5.88
C ARG A 69 -4.00 -1.45 4.93
N ALA A 70 -3.44 -2.65 4.77
CA ALA A 70 -2.40 -2.91 3.78
C ALA A 70 -2.89 -2.58 2.35
N ALA A 71 -4.14 -2.94 2.03
CA ALA A 71 -4.76 -2.63 0.75
C ALA A 71 -4.90 -1.13 0.49
N LEU A 72 -5.25 -0.35 1.51
CA LEU A 72 -5.31 1.11 1.43
C LEU A 72 -3.91 1.71 1.23
N MET A 73 -2.91 1.23 1.96
CA MET A 73 -1.53 1.69 1.80
C MET A 73 -0.98 1.39 0.40
N ALA A 74 -1.22 0.18 -0.12
CA ALA A 74 -0.88 -0.19 -1.49
C ALA A 74 -1.59 0.71 -2.52
N SER A 75 -2.86 1.05 -2.30
CA SER A 75 -3.59 1.98 -3.17
C SER A 75 -3.02 3.41 -3.12
N GLN A 76 -2.58 3.86 -1.95
CA GLN A 76 -1.93 5.16 -1.79
C GLN A 76 -0.60 5.20 -2.53
N LEU A 77 0.24 4.16 -2.34
CA LEU A 77 1.49 3.99 -3.07
C LEU A 77 1.25 4.01 -4.58
N ALA A 78 0.24 3.29 -5.07
CA ALA A 78 -0.10 3.29 -6.50
C ALA A 78 -0.47 4.69 -7.05
N ASN A 79 -1.07 5.54 -6.23
CA ASN A 79 -1.45 6.90 -6.63
C ASN A 79 -0.29 7.89 -6.51
N SER A 80 0.73 7.58 -5.71
CA SER A 80 1.93 8.42 -5.56
C SER A 80 3.04 8.10 -6.56
N ARG A 81 2.96 6.97 -7.28
CA ARG A 81 3.93 6.62 -8.35
C ARG A 81 3.65 7.39 -9.64
N GLU A 82 4.69 8.02 -10.17
CA GLU A 82 4.70 8.58 -11.52
C GLU A 82 4.91 7.49 -12.59
N ASP A 83 5.69 6.46 -12.27
CA ASP A 83 5.91 5.32 -13.15
C ASP A 83 4.65 4.45 -13.23
N HIS A 84 4.13 4.30 -14.46
CA HIS A 84 2.92 3.51 -14.71
C HIS A 84 3.07 2.02 -14.34
N ALA A 85 4.25 1.42 -14.53
CA ALA A 85 4.50 0.03 -14.20
C ALA A 85 4.56 -0.16 -12.67
N GLU A 86 5.20 0.76 -11.94
CA GLU A 86 5.19 0.70 -10.46
C GLU A 86 3.77 0.95 -9.92
N ALA A 87 3.05 1.92 -10.48
CA ALA A 87 1.66 2.19 -10.12
C ALA A 87 0.78 0.94 -10.36
N GLN A 88 0.95 0.27 -11.50
CA GLN A 88 0.23 -0.97 -11.84
C GLN A 88 0.55 -2.09 -10.85
N MET A 89 1.83 -2.29 -10.50
CA MET A 89 2.25 -3.28 -9.50
C MET A 89 1.54 -3.05 -8.16
N PHE A 90 1.54 -1.82 -7.63
CA PHE A 90 0.89 -1.50 -6.36
C PHE A 90 -0.65 -1.55 -6.45
N ARG A 91 -1.25 -1.26 -7.61
CA ARG A 91 -2.69 -1.52 -7.83
C ARG A 91 -3.00 -3.01 -7.74
N GLY A 92 -2.15 -3.85 -8.31
CA GLY A 92 -2.21 -5.30 -8.18
C GLY A 92 -2.17 -5.73 -6.71
N ALA A 93 -1.15 -5.29 -5.97
CA ALA A 93 -1.02 -5.55 -4.53
C ALA A 93 -2.24 -5.08 -3.73
N SER A 94 -2.78 -3.90 -4.01
CA SER A 94 -3.99 -3.41 -3.36
C SER A 94 -5.19 -4.34 -3.60
N ARG A 95 -5.35 -4.88 -4.82
CA ARG A 95 -6.41 -5.85 -5.12
C ARG A 95 -6.18 -7.20 -4.43
N LEU A 96 -4.93 -7.66 -4.34
CA LEU A 96 -4.57 -8.84 -3.54
C LEU A 96 -4.99 -8.68 -2.08
N PHE A 97 -4.56 -7.61 -1.42
CA PHE A 97 -4.88 -7.39 0.00
C PHE A 97 -6.37 -7.17 0.25
N ARG A 98 -7.11 -6.58 -0.70
CA ARG A 98 -8.58 -6.56 -0.63
C ARG A 98 -9.19 -7.95 -0.71
N ALA A 99 -8.65 -8.83 -1.53
CA ALA A 99 -9.14 -10.20 -1.60
C ALA A 99 -8.94 -10.92 -0.26
N GLN A 100 -7.76 -10.77 0.35
CA GLN A 100 -7.45 -11.29 1.68
C GLN A 100 -8.39 -10.74 2.75
N GLU A 101 -8.61 -9.42 2.79
CA GLU A 101 -9.57 -8.80 3.71
C GLU A 101 -10.95 -9.46 3.61
N TYR A 102 -11.47 -9.63 2.39
CA TYR A 102 -12.80 -10.21 2.20
C TYR A 102 -12.85 -11.70 2.51
N ALA A 103 -11.79 -12.44 2.25
CA ALA A 103 -11.68 -13.85 2.63
C ALA A 103 -11.68 -14.01 4.16
N TYR A 104 -10.82 -13.25 4.86
CA TYR A 104 -10.77 -13.24 6.32
C TYR A 104 -12.08 -12.76 6.95
N ARG A 105 -12.73 -11.74 6.37
CA ARG A 105 -14.06 -11.30 6.81
C ARG A 105 -15.11 -12.40 6.62
N ALA A 106 -15.05 -13.15 5.52
CA ALA A 106 -15.96 -14.27 5.30
C ALA A 106 -15.80 -15.34 6.38
N LEU A 107 -14.55 -15.69 6.71
CA LEU A 107 -14.22 -16.64 7.77
C LEU A 107 -14.73 -16.17 9.14
N ALA A 108 -14.44 -14.93 9.53
CA ALA A 108 -14.91 -14.36 10.80
C ALA A 108 -16.45 -14.35 10.91
N LEU A 109 -17.15 -14.03 9.81
CA LEU A 109 -18.60 -14.08 9.76
C LEU A 109 -19.16 -15.50 9.87
N PHE A 110 -18.49 -16.46 9.24
CA PHE A 110 -18.88 -17.88 9.28
C PHE A 110 -18.72 -18.47 10.68
N GLU A 111 -17.58 -18.22 11.32
CA GLU A 111 -17.30 -18.65 12.70
C GLU A 111 -18.28 -18.03 13.69
N ARG A 112 -18.55 -16.73 13.58
CA ARG A 112 -19.54 -16.04 14.42
C ARG A 112 -20.96 -16.59 14.25
N ALA A 113 -21.28 -17.13 13.08
CA ALA A 113 -22.56 -17.77 12.78
C ALA A 113 -22.62 -19.25 13.23
N GLY A 114 -21.57 -19.79 13.84
CA GLY A 114 -21.51 -21.17 14.34
C GLY A 114 -20.84 -22.16 13.39
N GLY A 115 -20.27 -21.71 12.27
CA GLY A 115 -19.41 -22.52 11.41
C GLY A 115 -20.09 -23.68 10.68
N GLN A 116 -21.41 -23.60 10.45
CA GLN A 116 -22.15 -24.65 9.77
C GLN A 116 -22.53 -24.23 8.35
N PRO A 117 -22.17 -25.02 7.31
CA PRO A 117 -22.68 -24.81 5.97
C PRO A 117 -24.16 -25.24 5.85
N PRO A 118 -24.93 -24.68 4.91
CA PRO A 118 -24.54 -23.61 4.01
C PRO A 118 -24.39 -22.27 4.73
N ALA A 119 -23.36 -21.51 4.35
CA ALA A 119 -23.09 -20.24 4.98
C ALA A 119 -24.17 -19.19 4.66
N SER A 120 -24.22 -18.14 5.49
CA SER A 120 -25.14 -17.03 5.24
C SER A 120 -24.82 -16.28 3.94
N SER A 121 -25.82 -15.56 3.41
CA SER A 121 -25.63 -14.72 2.22
C SER A 121 -24.51 -13.68 2.38
N GLY A 122 -24.28 -13.18 3.59
CA GLY A 122 -23.19 -12.24 3.90
C GLY A 122 -21.80 -12.87 3.77
N VAL A 123 -21.63 -14.12 4.21
CA VAL A 123 -20.39 -14.89 4.05
C VAL A 123 -20.10 -15.11 2.56
N CYS A 124 -21.10 -15.61 1.82
CA CYS A 124 -20.94 -15.88 0.38
C CYS A 124 -20.82 -14.62 -0.48
N GLN A 125 -21.36 -13.49 -0.03
CA GLN A 125 -21.10 -12.21 -0.68
C GLN A 125 -19.65 -11.78 -0.46
N SER A 126 -19.11 -11.98 0.73
CA SER A 126 -17.72 -11.64 1.05
C SER A 126 -16.73 -12.50 0.24
N THR A 127 -16.92 -13.82 0.17
CA THR A 127 -16.05 -14.68 -0.65
C THR A 127 -16.10 -14.33 -2.14
N ARG A 128 -17.27 -13.96 -2.67
CA ARG A 128 -17.42 -13.49 -4.07
C ARG A 128 -16.67 -12.19 -4.33
N LEU A 129 -16.68 -11.26 -3.37
CA LEU A 129 -15.86 -10.04 -3.46
C LEU A 129 -14.37 -10.40 -3.45
N ALA A 130 -13.94 -11.34 -2.59
CA ALA A 130 -12.58 -11.83 -2.60
C ALA A 130 -12.17 -12.39 -3.98
N GLU A 131 -13.01 -13.22 -4.58
CA GLU A 131 -12.80 -13.81 -5.91
C GLU A 131 -12.72 -12.74 -7.03
N GLN A 132 -13.55 -11.69 -6.97
CA GLN A 132 -13.47 -10.59 -7.93
C GLN A 132 -12.15 -9.82 -7.79
N HIS A 133 -11.74 -9.52 -6.57
CA HIS A 133 -10.53 -8.78 -6.28
C HIS A 133 -9.27 -9.58 -6.65
N ILE A 134 -9.22 -10.89 -6.35
CA ILE A 134 -8.05 -11.71 -6.66
C ILE A 134 -7.85 -11.88 -8.18
N ARG A 135 -8.93 -12.08 -8.93
CA ARG A 135 -8.88 -12.13 -10.40
C ARG A 135 -8.39 -10.82 -10.99
N HIS A 136 -8.80 -9.68 -10.42
CA HIS A 136 -8.31 -8.38 -10.85
C HIS A 136 -6.83 -8.18 -10.50
N SER A 137 -6.40 -8.63 -9.32
CA SER A 137 -4.98 -8.62 -8.93
C SER A 137 -4.12 -9.35 -9.96
N LEU A 138 -4.48 -10.58 -10.30
CA LEU A 138 -3.76 -11.39 -11.30
C LEU A 138 -3.71 -10.71 -12.67
N LYS A 139 -4.81 -10.11 -13.13
CA LYS A 139 -4.83 -9.36 -14.40
C LYS A 139 -3.85 -8.19 -14.41
N LEU A 140 -3.71 -7.47 -13.30
CA LEU A 140 -2.78 -6.34 -13.20
C LEU A 140 -1.33 -6.83 -13.10
N LEU A 141 -1.09 -7.90 -12.34
CA LEU A 141 0.25 -8.43 -12.07
C LEU A 141 0.80 -9.33 -13.20
N ALA A 142 -0.07 -9.82 -14.09
CA ALA A 142 0.31 -10.51 -15.32
C ALA A 142 0.31 -9.57 -16.55
N GLY A 143 -0.12 -8.32 -16.38
CA GLY A 143 -0.21 -7.34 -17.46
C GLY A 143 1.17 -6.93 -17.98
N GLY A 144 1.25 -6.59 -19.27
CA GLY A 144 2.47 -6.07 -19.89
C GLY A 144 2.91 -4.75 -19.26
N GLY A 145 4.22 -4.44 -19.33
CA GLY A 145 4.82 -3.22 -18.78
C GLY A 145 5.59 -3.44 -17.47
N LEU A 146 5.36 -4.55 -16.76
CA LEU A 146 6.12 -4.90 -15.56
C LEU A 146 7.55 -5.38 -15.88
N ASP A 147 7.85 -5.70 -17.13
CA ASP A 147 9.18 -6.05 -17.63
C ASP A 147 10.17 -4.87 -17.60
N VAL A 148 9.65 -3.64 -17.70
CA VAL A 148 10.42 -2.39 -17.66
C VAL A 148 10.89 -2.03 -16.24
N LEU A 149 10.28 -2.62 -15.21
CA LEU A 149 10.65 -2.41 -13.83
C LEU A 149 12.11 -2.83 -13.55
N ASN A 150 12.76 -2.15 -12.60
CA ASN A 150 14.05 -2.59 -12.10
C ASN A 150 13.95 -3.99 -11.45
N GLN A 151 15.10 -4.66 -11.27
CA GLN A 151 15.11 -6.05 -10.78
C GLN A 151 14.40 -6.23 -9.44
N HIS A 152 14.56 -5.29 -8.50
CA HIS A 152 13.95 -5.36 -7.18
C HIS A 152 12.41 -5.29 -7.27
N ARG A 153 11.90 -4.34 -8.06
CA ARG A 153 10.47 -4.16 -8.31
C ARG A 153 9.87 -5.34 -9.07
N ARG A 154 10.59 -5.91 -10.03
CA ARG A 154 10.15 -7.14 -10.71
C ARG A 154 10.01 -8.32 -9.76
N GLN A 155 10.98 -8.52 -8.87
CA GLN A 155 10.90 -9.57 -7.85
C GLN A 155 9.71 -9.35 -6.92
N GLN A 156 9.44 -8.11 -6.52
CA GLN A 156 8.28 -7.78 -5.69
C GLN A 156 6.96 -8.04 -6.43
N ALA A 157 6.84 -7.64 -7.69
CA ALA A 157 5.66 -7.92 -8.52
C ALA A 157 5.44 -9.43 -8.67
N GLN A 158 6.51 -10.21 -8.86
CA GLN A 158 6.45 -11.66 -8.95
C GLN A 158 5.96 -12.31 -7.64
N ARG A 159 6.42 -11.81 -6.48
CA ARG A 159 5.92 -12.26 -5.18
C ARG A 159 4.43 -12.01 -5.05
N PHE A 160 3.96 -10.78 -5.32
CA PHE A 160 2.52 -10.49 -5.29
C PHE A 160 1.73 -11.34 -6.27
N HIS A 161 2.28 -11.64 -7.45
CA HIS A 161 1.61 -12.51 -8.41
C HIS A 161 1.51 -13.95 -7.88
N SER A 162 2.58 -14.47 -7.28
CA SER A 162 2.60 -15.80 -6.67
C SER A 162 1.58 -15.88 -5.54
N ASP A 163 1.63 -14.93 -4.59
CA ASP A 163 0.68 -14.84 -3.49
C ASP A 163 -0.75 -14.76 -4.02
N ALA A 164 -0.98 -13.95 -5.05
CA ALA A 164 -2.31 -13.84 -5.65
C ALA A 164 -2.80 -15.15 -6.29
N ALA A 165 -1.90 -15.92 -6.89
CA ALA A 165 -2.24 -17.23 -7.46
C ALA A 165 -2.57 -18.24 -6.36
N ASP A 166 -1.82 -18.26 -5.26
CA ASP A 166 -2.07 -19.13 -4.12
C ASP A 166 -3.42 -18.79 -3.46
N TRP A 167 -3.72 -17.50 -3.33
CA TRP A 167 -4.99 -17.02 -2.78
C TRP A 167 -6.21 -17.38 -3.63
N VAL A 168 -6.07 -17.67 -4.93
CA VAL A 168 -7.17 -18.25 -5.73
C VAL A 168 -7.58 -19.61 -5.16
N LEU A 169 -6.61 -20.46 -4.79
CA LEU A 169 -6.89 -21.77 -4.23
C LEU A 169 -7.59 -21.64 -2.89
N THR A 170 -7.10 -20.76 -2.01
CA THR A 170 -7.73 -20.48 -0.71
C THR A 170 -9.17 -20.01 -0.87
N ILE A 171 -9.44 -19.04 -1.76
CA ILE A 171 -10.79 -18.51 -1.96
C ILE A 171 -11.74 -19.56 -2.55
N ASN A 172 -11.25 -20.41 -3.46
CA ASN A 172 -12.05 -21.50 -4.01
C ASN A 172 -12.38 -22.53 -2.92
N GLY A 173 -11.41 -22.91 -2.08
CA GLY A 173 -11.63 -23.76 -0.91
C GLY A 173 -12.69 -23.18 0.02
N LEU A 174 -12.59 -21.89 0.36
CA LEU A 174 -13.62 -21.23 1.18
C LEU A 174 -15.02 -21.28 0.53
N ASN A 175 -15.13 -21.10 -0.78
CA ASN A 175 -16.42 -21.20 -1.46
C ASN A 175 -17.01 -22.63 -1.39
N GLU A 176 -16.16 -23.65 -1.51
CA GLU A 176 -16.55 -25.05 -1.39
C GLU A 176 -16.95 -25.39 0.05
N ASP A 177 -16.11 -25.06 1.04
CA ASP A 177 -16.31 -25.34 2.46
C ASP A 177 -17.54 -24.63 3.03
N PHE A 178 -17.80 -23.40 2.57
CA PHE A 178 -18.97 -22.61 2.99
C PHE A 178 -20.24 -22.95 2.20
N GLU A 179 -20.14 -23.82 1.20
CA GLU A 179 -21.20 -24.14 0.23
C GLU A 179 -21.81 -22.91 -0.44
N CYS A 180 -20.96 -21.96 -0.84
CA CYS A 180 -21.37 -20.75 -1.55
C CYS A 180 -21.59 -21.06 -3.04
N ARG A 181 -22.85 -21.29 -3.41
CA ARG A 181 -23.28 -21.61 -4.79
C ARG A 181 -23.74 -20.37 -5.58
#